data_AF-A0A1S1MPP8-F1
#
_entry.id   AF-A0A1S1MPP8-F1
#
_cell.length_a   1.000
_cell.length_b   1.000
_cell.length_c   1.000
_cell.angle_alpha   90.00
_cell.angle_beta   90.00
_cell.angle_gamma   90.00
#
_symmetry.space_group_name_H-M   'P 1'
#
loop_
_entity.id
_entity.type
_entity.pdbx_description
1 polymer ?
#
loop_
_entity_poly.entity_id
_entity_poly.type
_entity_poly.pdbx_seq_one_letter_code
_entity_poly.pdbx_strand_id
1 'polypeptide(L)'
;MTKTEKRLEKALIQQLTQACEALKATCPSFCYLSHTGSMKKLDATLKVQLYCTQPLSKSELSQALVHLNHHLEALSCSLKTHQVKVIIEPTS
;
A
#
# COMPACT_ATOMS: atom_id res chain seq x y z
N MET A 1 -4.13 1.14 22.26
CA MET A 1 -4.21 0.02 21.30
C MET A 1 -4.54 -1.27 22.04
N THR A 2 -5.59 -1.98 21.63
CA THR A 2 -5.98 -3.28 22.17
C THR A 2 -5.12 -4.42 21.61
N LYS A 3 -5.18 -5.60 22.22
CA LYS A 3 -4.48 -6.81 21.74
C LYS A 3 -4.90 -7.19 20.31
N THR A 4 -6.19 -7.00 19.98
CA THR A 4 -6.73 -7.27 18.64
C THR A 4 -6.22 -6.25 17.62
N GLU A 5 -6.19 -4.96 17.97
CA GLU A 5 -5.65 -3.90 17.10
C GLU A 5 -4.17 -4.14 16.79
N LYS A 6 -3.35 -4.53 17.78
CA LYS A 6 -1.94 -4.87 17.55
C LYS A 6 -1.75 -6.07 16.63
N ARG A 7 -2.62 -7.08 16.71
CA ARG A 7 -2.58 -8.25 15.82
C ARG A 7 -2.92 -7.85 14.39
N LEU A 8 -3.97 -7.04 14.21
CA LEU A 8 -4.38 -6.52 12.91
C LEU A 8 -3.28 -5.64 12.30
N GLU A 9 -2.69 -4.72 13.08
CA GLU A 9 -1.59 -3.87 12.62
C GLU A 9 -0.38 -4.70 12.18
N LYS A 10 0.01 -5.72 12.96
CA LYS A 10 1.10 -6.62 12.56
C LYS A 10 0.79 -7.35 11.26
N ALA A 11 -0.44 -7.82 11.08
CA ALA A 11 -0.87 -8.50 9.86
C ALA A 11 -0.90 -7.53 8.66
N LEU A 12 -1.36 -6.29 8.86
CA LEU A 12 -1.32 -5.23 7.86
C LEU A 12 0.10 -4.93 7.40
N ILE A 13 1.03 -4.73 8.34
CA ILE A 13 2.43 -4.50 8.02
C ILE A 13 2.98 -5.67 7.21
N GLN A 14 2.68 -6.92 7.60
CA GLN A 14 3.13 -8.10 6.87
C GLN A 14 2.61 -8.13 5.42
N GLN A 15 1.31 -7.88 5.21
CA GLN A 15 0.71 -7.87 3.86
C GLN A 15 1.26 -6.72 3.02
N LEU A 16 1.45 -5.53 3.61
CA LEU A 16 2.04 -4.39 2.92
C LEU A 16 3.52 -4.60 2.58
N THR A 17 4.28 -5.33 3.40
CA THR A 17 5.65 -5.73 3.07
C THR A 17 5.67 -6.65 1.85
N GLN A 18 4.78 -7.65 1.80
CA GLN A 18 4.68 -8.55 0.63
C GLN A 18 4.27 -7.78 -0.63
N ALA A 19 3.29 -6.87 -0.52
CA ALA A 19 2.92 -6.01 -1.63
C ALA A 19 4.08 -5.10 -2.08
N CYS A 20 4.87 -4.57 -1.15
CA CYS A 20 6.05 -3.77 -1.44
C CYS A 20 7.08 -4.57 -2.25
N GLU A 21 7.34 -5.83 -1.89
CA GLU A 21 8.25 -6.71 -2.64
C GLU A 21 7.72 -7.01 -4.05
N ALA A 22 6.42 -7.30 -4.19
CA ALA A 22 5.80 -7.52 -5.49
C ALA A 22 5.91 -6.27 -6.39
N LEU A 23 5.63 -5.08 -5.84
CA LEU A 23 5.73 -3.82 -6.57
C LEU A 23 7.16 -3.52 -7.02
N LYS A 24 8.17 -3.78 -6.19
CA LYS A 24 9.59 -3.62 -6.58
C LYS A 24 9.97 -4.51 -7.76
N ALA A 25 9.40 -5.71 -7.84
CA ALA A 25 9.66 -6.64 -8.93
C ALA A 25 9.00 -6.21 -10.25
N THR A 26 7.86 -5.53 -10.19
CA THR A 26 7.05 -5.21 -11.38
C THR A 26 7.11 -3.74 -11.83
N CYS A 27 7.50 -2.83 -10.95
CA CYS A 27 7.48 -1.38 -11.18
C CYS A 27 8.88 -0.78 -10.96
N PRO A 28 9.68 -0.58 -12.02
CA PRO A 28 11.07 -0.13 -11.90
C PRO A 28 11.23 1.23 -11.20
N SER A 29 10.23 2.09 -11.31
CA SER A 29 10.22 3.42 -10.68
C SER A 29 9.83 3.38 -9.20
N PHE A 30 9.33 2.26 -8.67
CA PHE A 30 8.86 2.15 -7.29
C PHE A 30 10.02 1.93 -6.31
N CYS A 31 10.05 2.70 -5.21
CA CYS A 31 11.07 2.59 -4.16
C CYS A 31 10.54 1.86 -2.93
N TYR A 32 9.51 2.43 -2.31
CA TYR A 32 8.90 1.92 -1.09
C TYR A 32 7.49 2.48 -0.92
N LEU A 33 6.78 1.97 0.08
CA LEU A 33 5.47 2.49 0.46
C LEU A 33 5.42 2.83 1.95
N SER A 34 4.54 3.76 2.29
CA SER A 34 4.10 4.00 3.65
C SER A 34 2.58 3.91 3.73
N HIS A 35 2.04 3.78 4.93
CA HIS A 35 0.60 3.69 5.15
C HIS A 35 0.16 4.50 6.36
N THR A 36 -1.09 4.95 6.33
CA THR A 36 -1.79 5.55 7.47
C THR A 36 -3.21 4.99 7.53
N GLY A 37 -3.79 4.88 8.72
CA GLY A 37 -5.15 4.37 8.88
C GLY A 37 -5.49 4.09 10.34
N SER A 38 -6.78 3.98 10.63
CA SER A 38 -7.29 3.61 11.94
C SER A 38 -7.58 2.12 12.00
N MET A 39 -6.95 1.38 12.94
CA MET A 39 -7.21 -0.06 13.11
C MET A 39 -8.67 -0.38 13.49
N LYS A 40 -9.45 0.60 13.95
CA LYS A 40 -10.88 0.44 14.25
C LYS A 40 -11.77 0.46 13.01
N LYS A 41 -11.31 1.11 11.92
CA LYS A 41 -12.05 1.32 10.67
C LYS A 41 -11.09 1.22 9.49
N LEU A 42 -10.30 0.14 9.47
CA LEU A 42 -9.14 0.04 8.59
C LEU A 42 -9.54 0.20 7.12
N ASP A 43 -10.53 -0.56 6.66
CA ASP A 43 -11.02 -0.53 5.28
C ASP A 43 -11.42 0.88 4.80
N ALA A 44 -12.07 1.67 5.66
CA ALA A 44 -12.51 3.01 5.33
C ALA A 44 -11.42 4.09 5.47
N THR A 45 -10.35 3.82 6.22
CA THR A 45 -9.37 4.84 6.64
C THR A 45 -7.96 4.57 6.15
N LEU A 46 -7.67 3.37 5.66
CA LEU A 46 -6.37 3.02 5.13
C LEU A 46 -6.06 3.90 3.91
N LYS A 47 -4.89 4.51 3.93
CA LYS A 47 -4.28 5.23 2.83
C LYS A 47 -2.87 4.72 2.65
N VAL A 48 -2.46 4.50 1.41
CA VAL A 48 -1.13 4.06 1.04
C VAL A 48 -0.46 5.13 0.19
N GLN A 49 0.79 5.42 0.51
CA GLN A 49 1.61 6.35 -0.25
C GLN A 49 2.73 5.56 -0.91
N LEU A 50 2.80 5.60 -2.24
CA LEU A 50 3.85 4.98 -3.04
C LEU A 50 4.91 6.03 -3.34
N TYR A 51 6.14 5.75 -2.95
CA TYR A 51 7.28 6.63 -3.22
C TYR A 51 8.02 6.08 -4.42
N CYS A 52 8.13 6.90 -5.47
CA CYS A 52 8.67 6.50 -6.77
C CYS A 52 9.73 7.51 -7.24
N THR A 53 10.69 7.06 -8.04
CA THR A 53 11.69 7.91 -8.70
C THR A 53 11.09 8.67 -9.89
N GLN A 54 10.00 8.16 -10.45
CA GLN A 54 9.31 8.72 -11.61
C GLN A 54 7.80 8.62 -11.45
N PRO A 55 7.02 9.51 -12.10
CA PRO A 55 5.57 9.40 -12.15
C PRO A 55 5.11 8.05 -12.69
N LEU A 56 4.12 7.45 -12.03
CA LEU A 56 3.46 6.25 -12.55
C LEU A 56 2.43 6.65 -13.62
N SER A 57 2.42 5.90 -14.73
CA SER A 57 1.32 5.94 -15.68
C SER A 57 0.02 5.43 -15.04
N LYS A 58 -1.12 5.67 -15.71
CA LYS A 58 -2.41 5.11 -15.27
C LYS A 58 -2.40 3.58 -15.20
N SER A 59 -1.70 2.94 -16.13
CA SER A 59 -1.58 1.48 -16.17
C SER A 59 -0.78 0.95 -14.98
N GLU A 60 0.37 1.56 -14.70
CA GLU A 60 1.21 1.19 -13.56
C GLU A 60 0.50 1.43 -12.23
N LEU A 61 -0.21 2.56 -12.09
CA LEU A 61 -1.01 2.83 -10.90
C LEU A 61 -2.14 1.80 -10.70
N SER A 62 -2.81 1.42 -11.79
CA SER A 62 -3.86 0.39 -11.75
C SER A 62 -3.28 -0.97 -11.34
N GLN A 63 -2.14 -1.34 -11.91
CA GLN A 63 -1.46 -2.58 -11.56
C GLN A 63 -0.98 -2.56 -10.11
N ALA A 64 -0.45 -1.43 -9.64
CA ALA A 64 -0.05 -1.29 -8.24
C ALA A 64 -1.23 -1.47 -7.28
N LEU A 65 -2.41 -0.93 -7.64
CA LEU A 65 -3.63 -1.11 -6.87
C LEU A 65 -4.08 -2.58 -6.82
N VAL A 66 -3.95 -3.31 -7.93
CA VAL A 66 -4.23 -4.76 -7.98
C VAL A 66 -3.30 -5.52 -7.05
N HIS A 67 -2.00 -5.26 -7.09
CA HIS A 67 -1.04 -5.91 -6.19
C HIS A 67 -1.34 -5.62 -4.72
N LEU A 68 -1.62 -4.36 -4.37
CA LEU A 68 -1.98 -3.98 -3.00
C LEU A 68 -3.25 -4.71 -2.54
N ASN A 69 -4.30 -4.71 -3.36
CA ASN A 69 -5.59 -5.31 -2.99
C ASN A 69 -5.52 -6.84 -2.90
N HIS A 70 -4.71 -7.50 -3.73
CA HIS A 70 -4.49 -8.94 -3.62
C HIS A 70 -3.96 -9.35 -2.25
N HIS A 71 -3.00 -8.61 -1.69
CA HIS A 71 -2.46 -8.90 -0.36
C HIS A 71 -3.41 -8.44 0.77
N LEU A 72 -4.13 -7.33 0.60
CA LEU A 72 -5.05 -6.81 1.61
C LEU A 72 -6.35 -7.62 1.74
N GLU A 73 -6.70 -8.43 0.73
CA GLU A 73 -7.86 -9.33 0.78
C GLU A 73 -7.82 -10.27 1.99
N ALA A 74 -6.62 -10.73 2.39
CA ALA A 74 -6.41 -11.55 3.58
C ALA A 74 -6.86 -10.87 4.89
N LEU A 75 -7.04 -9.54 4.88
CA LEU A 75 -7.49 -8.72 6.00
C LEU A 75 -8.93 -8.22 5.81
N SER A 76 -9.63 -8.69 4.78
CA SER A 76 -10.95 -8.19 4.38
C SER A 76 -10.96 -6.67 4.16
N CYS A 77 -9.86 -6.15 3.58
CA CYS A 77 -9.64 -4.73 3.34
C CYS A 77 -9.34 -4.51 1.85
N SER A 78 -9.81 -3.39 1.30
CA SER A 78 -9.49 -3.00 -0.08
C SER A 78 -9.22 -1.50 -0.18
N LEU A 79 -8.26 -1.15 -1.03
CA LEU A 79 -7.93 0.22 -1.38
C LEU A 79 -8.65 0.63 -2.65
N LYS A 80 -9.14 1.87 -2.65
CA LYS A 80 -9.64 2.58 -3.82
C LYS A 80 -8.57 3.54 -4.34
N THR A 81 -8.72 4.00 -5.57
CA THR A 81 -7.79 4.93 -6.23
C THR A 81 -7.50 6.19 -5.41
N HIS A 82 -8.51 6.79 -4.78
CA HIS A 82 -8.33 7.99 -3.94
C HIS A 82 -7.60 7.74 -2.60
N GLN A 83 -7.44 6.47 -2.19
CA GLN A 83 -6.69 6.08 -1.00
C GLN A 83 -5.21 5.80 -1.31
N VAL A 84 -4.83 5.77 -2.58
CA VAL A 84 -3.44 5.59 -3.00
C VAL A 84 -2.91 6.90 -3.57
N LYS A 85 -1.82 7.38 -3.00
CA LYS A 85 -1.11 8.58 -3.48
C LYS A 85 0.26 8.21 -3.97
N VAL A 86 0.65 8.70 -5.14
CA VAL A 86 2.03 8.59 -5.64
C VAL A 86 2.79 9.86 -5.24
N ILE A 87 3.96 9.67 -4.65
CA ILE A 87 4.91 10.73 -4.29
C ILE A 87 6.18 10.49 -5.09
N ILE A 88 6.66 11.54 -5.74
CA ILE A 88 7.91 11.48 -6.51
C ILE A 88 9.03 11.97 -5.60
N GLU A 89 9.99 11.09 -5.33
CA GLU A 89 11.19 11.47 -4.61
C GLU A 89 12.30 11.82 -5.60
N PRO A 90 12.95 12.98 -5.46
CA PRO A 90 14.11 13.28 -6.27
C PRO A 90 15.23 12.32 -5.91
N THR A 91 15.73 11.56 -6.90
CA THR A 91 17.01 10.87 -6.77
C THR A 91 18.10 11.94 -6.66
N SER A 92 18.69 12.06 -5.48
CA SER A 92 19.85 12.91 -5.22
C SER A 92 21.09 12.43 -5.97
#